data_AF-A0A8T6V7V2-F1
#
_entry.id   AF-A0A8T6V7V2-F1
#
_cell.length_a   1.000
_cell.length_b   1.000
_cell.length_c   1.000
_cell.angle_alpha   90.00
_cell.angle_beta   90.00
_cell.angle_gamma   90.00
#
_symmetry.space_group_name_H-M   'P 1'
#
loop_
_entity.id
_entity.type
_entity.pdbx_description
1 polymer ?
#
loop_
_entity_poly.entity_id
_entity_poly.type
_entity_poly.pdbx_seq_one_letter_code
_entity_poly.pdbx_strand_id
1 'polypeptide(L)' 'MVLDKILQNYLNGDISMSSLDYVLSGKGFPEKAITLIHDRLGLIK' A
#
# COMPACT_ATOMS: atom_id res chain seq x y z
N MET A 1 -1.64 -14.20 -5.23
CA MET A 1 -2.35 -12.96 -4.84
C MET A 1 -1.36 -11.80 -4.95
N VAL A 2 -1.66 -10.76 -5.74
CA VAL A 2 -0.71 -9.67 -6.08
C VAL A 2 -0.69 -8.54 -5.04
N LEU A 3 -1.86 -8.18 -4.50
CA LEU A 3 -1.98 -7.17 -3.43
C LEU A 3 -1.26 -7.60 -2.15
N ASP A 4 -1.37 -8.88 -1.83
CA ASP A 4 -0.73 -9.50 -0.66
C ASP A 4 0.79 -9.32 -0.68
N LYS A 5 1.41 -9.57 -1.84
CA LYS A 5 2.85 -9.36 -2.05
C LYS A 5 3.27 -7.89 -1.90
N ILE A 6 2.44 -6.97 -2.39
CA ILE A 6 2.71 -5.53 -2.33
C ILE A 6 2.63 -5.04 -0.87
N LEU A 7 1.61 -5.48 -0.13
CA LEU A 7 1.46 -5.16 1.29
C LEU A 7 2.55 -5.78 2.13
N GLN A 8 2.95 -7.03 1.86
CA GLN A 8 4.07 -7.70 2.53
C GLN A 8 5.39 -6.95 2.29
N ASN A 9 5.67 -6.50 1.08
CA ASN A 9 6.86 -5.68 0.79
C ASN A 9 6.84 -4.36 1.57
N TYR A 10 5.67 -3.72 1.72
CA TYR A 10 5.56 -2.51 2.55
C TYR A 10 5.78 -2.82 4.04
N LEU A 11 5.16 -3.88 4.56
CA LEU A 11 5.29 -4.29 5.96
C LEU A 11 6.72 -4.70 6.33
N ASN A 12 7.45 -5.28 5.39
CA ASN A 12 8.87 -5.61 5.55
C ASN A 12 9.80 -4.39 5.42
N GLY A 13 9.28 -3.22 5.03
CA GLY A 13 10.08 -2.01 4.79
C GLY A 13 10.84 -2.00 3.46
N ASP A 14 10.59 -2.95 2.57
CA ASP A 14 11.17 -3.02 1.22
C ASP A 14 10.70 -1.88 0.31
N ILE A 15 9.46 -1.39 0.52
CA ILE A 15 8.90 -0.27 -0.22
C ILE A 15 8.36 0.81 0.72
N SER A 16 8.58 2.07 0.34
CA SER A 16 8.07 3.22 1.09
C SER A 16 6.58 3.43 0.84
N MET A 17 5.93 4.20 1.71
CA MET A 17 4.52 4.61 1.57
C MET A 17 4.22 5.19 0.18
N SER A 18 5.08 6.09 -0.32
CA SER A 18 4.96 6.68 -1.66
C SER A 18 5.11 5.66 -2.80
N SER A 19 5.91 4.62 -2.60
CA SER A 19 6.06 3.53 -3.59
C SER A 19 4.82 2.64 -3.60
N LEU A 20 4.21 2.41 -2.44
CA LEU A 20 2.94 1.70 -2.31
C LEU A 20 1.81 2.46 -3.03
N ASP A 21 1.70 3.78 -2.81
CA ASP A 21 0.78 4.66 -3.56
C ASP A 21 0.95 4.51 -5.08
N TYR A 22 2.20 4.60 -5.56
CA TYR A 22 2.50 4.52 -6.98
C TYR A 22 2.12 3.17 -7.59
N VAL A 23 2.40 2.07 -6.88
CA VAL A 23 2.06 0.71 -7.34
C VAL A 23 0.54 0.48 -7.33
N LEU A 24 -0.16 0.98 -6.31
CA LEU A 24 -1.62 0.87 -6.22
C LEU A 24 -2.29 1.71 -7.31
N SER A 25 -1.85 2.96 -7.50
CA SER A 25 -2.32 3.84 -8.56
C SER A 25 -2.06 3.26 -9.96
N GLY A 26 -0.84 2.75 -10.19
CA GLY A 26 -0.47 2.09 -11.45
C GLY A 26 -1.24 0.78 -11.74
N LYS A 27 -1.84 0.17 -10.71
CA LYS A 27 -2.75 -0.98 -10.86
C LYS A 27 -4.23 -0.58 -10.97
N GLY A 28 -4.53 0.72 -11.01
CA GLY A 28 -5.89 1.23 -11.14
C GLY A 28 -6.70 1.14 -9.84
N PHE A 29 -6.03 1.04 -8.68
CA PHE A 29 -6.74 1.13 -7.41
C PHE A 29 -7.29 2.56 -7.24
N PRO A 30 -8.55 2.70 -6.79
CA PRO A 30 -9.11 4.01 -6.51
C PRO A 30 -8.39 4.64 -5.32
N GLU A 31 -8.20 5.97 -5.33
CA GLU A 31 -7.56 6.71 -4.24
C GLU A 31 -8.14 6.37 -2.86
N LYS A 32 -9.46 6.15 -2.77
CA LYS A 32 -10.12 5.70 -1.52
C LYS A 32 -9.54 4.41 -0.96
N ALA A 33 -9.17 3.45 -1.80
CA ALA A 33 -8.55 2.20 -1.37
C ALA A 33 -7.11 2.44 -0.89
N ILE A 34 -6.40 3.35 -1.55
CA ILE A 34 -5.04 3.73 -1.18
C ILE A 34 -5.03 4.44 0.18
N THR A 35 -5.94 5.40 0.38
CA THR A 35 -6.16 6.06 1.68
C THR A 35 -6.54 5.07 2.77
N LEU A 36 -7.43 4.10 2.48
CA LEU A 36 -7.79 3.04 3.44
C LEU A 36 -6.59 2.19 3.85
N ILE A 37 -5.70 1.88 2.90
CA ILE A 37 -4.47 1.15 3.17
C ILE A 37 -3.52 2.02 4.01
N HIS A 38 -3.38 3.31 3.71
CA HIS A 38 -2.61 4.24 4.54
C HIS A 38 -3.13 4.35 5.96
N ASP A 39 -4.44 4.49 6.13
CA ASP A 39 -5.10 4.60 7.43
C ASP A 39 -4.86 3.33 8.25
N ARG A 40 -5.05 2.15 7.63
CA ARG A 40 -4.75 0.84 8.23
C ARG A 40 -3.28 0.67 8.63
N LEU A 41 -2.35 1.12 7.80
CA LEU A 41 -0.90 0.99 8.04
C LEU A 41 -0.40 2.01 9.07
N GLY A 42 -0.98 3.22 9.09
CA GLY A 42 -0.69 4.25 10.08
C GLY A 42 -1.25 3.93 11.48
N LEU A 43 -2.35 3.17 11.56
CA LEU A 43 -2.99 2.74 12.82
C LEU A 43 -2.23 1.63 13.58
N ILE A 44 -1.20 1.01 13.00
CA ILE A 44 -0.42 -0.07 13.63
C ILE A 44 0.81 0.47 14.41
N LYS A 45 1.01 1.80 14.44
CA LYS A 45 2.14 2.44 15.14
C LYS A 45 1.84 2.79 16.59
#